data_AF-A0A2E5JGI9-F1
#
_entry.id   AF-A0A2E5JGI9-F1
#
_cell.length_a   1.000
_cell.length_b   1.000
_cell.length_c   1.000
_cell.angle_alpha   90.00
_cell.angle_beta   90.00
_cell.angle_gamma   90.00
#
_symmetry.space_group_name_H-M   'P 1'
#
loop_
_entity.id
_entity.type
_entity.pdbx_description
1 polymer ?
#
loop_
_entity_poly.entity_id
_entity_poly.type
_entity_poly.pdbx_seq_one_letter_code
_entity_poly.pdbx_strand_id
1 'polypeptide(L)'
;MNKTKLSILALILAFGPYTLLQHAKVMDIPLGAFLGEWSYANGFDFPAKIFNRFACDKDEAISCSLAAEIEARAGNILDASELTMKACSLGLDSACPTIMK
;
A
#
# COMPACT_ATOMS: atom_id res chain seq x y z
N MET A 1 24.23 29.43 14.64
CA MET A 1 23.14 28.43 14.50
C MET A 1 22.30 28.46 15.77
N ASN A 2 20.99 28.71 15.67
CA ASN A 2 20.13 29.02 16.83
C ASN A 2 19.84 27.76 17.67
N LYS A 3 19.99 27.81 19.01
CA LYS A 3 19.89 26.63 19.91
C LYS A 3 18.62 25.80 19.68
N THR A 4 17.49 26.46 19.42
CA THR A 4 16.19 25.84 19.10
C THR A 4 16.21 24.97 17.85
N LYS A 5 16.93 25.39 16.79
CA LYS A 5 17.04 24.60 15.56
C LYS A 5 17.87 23.33 15.78
N LEU A 6 18.86 23.37 16.67
CA LEU A 6 19.70 22.23 17.00
C LEU A 6 18.93 21.18 17.81
N SER A 7 18.08 21.62 18.75
CA SER A 7 17.24 20.74 19.57
C SER A 7 16.16 20.02 18.77
N ILE A 8 15.54 20.69 17.79
CA ILE A 8 14.52 20.07 16.93
C ILE A 8 15.17 19.04 15.99
N LEU A 9 16.34 19.36 15.42
CA LEU A 9 17.07 18.43 14.58
C LEU A 9 17.47 17.15 15.35
N ALA A 10 17.92 17.31 16.59
CA ALA A 10 18.27 16.20 17.47
C ALA A 10 17.05 15.31 17.81
N LEU A 11 15.87 15.90 18.04
CA LEU A 11 14.63 15.16 18.26
C LEU A 11 14.20 14.36 17.02
N ILE A 12 14.25 14.97 15.84
CA ILE A 12 13.89 14.29 14.58
C ILE A 12 14.85 13.13 14.31
N LEU A 13 16.15 13.32 14.54
CA LEU A 13 17.15 12.26 14.33
C LEU A 13 17.07 11.15 15.39
N ALA A 14 16.66 11.46 16.62
CA ALA A 14 16.52 10.46 17.69
C ALA A 14 15.24 9.62 17.57
N PHE A 15 14.11 10.25 17.23
CA PHE A 15 12.80 9.59 17.23
C PHE A 15 12.30 9.23 15.83
N GLY A 16 12.75 9.91 14.78
CA GLY A 16 12.37 9.62 13.38
C GLY A 16 12.69 8.20 12.93
N PRO A 17 13.89 7.64 13.21
CA PRO A 17 14.19 6.26 12.87
C PRO A 17 13.29 5.27 13.65
N TYR A 18 12.98 5.57 14.92
CA TYR A 18 12.19 4.70 15.77
C TYR A 18 10.72 4.66 15.35
N THR A 19 10.13 5.80 15.00
CA THR A 19 8.75 5.86 14.48
C THR A 19 8.64 5.21 13.10
N LEU A 20 9.63 5.37 12.23
CA LEU A 20 9.72 4.67 10.94
C LEU A 20 9.86 3.15 11.13
N LEU A 21 10.73 2.70 12.05
CA LEU A 21 10.92 1.29 12.37
C LEU A 21 9.66 0.65 12.97
N GLN A 22 8.90 1.38 13.80
CA GLN A 22 7.63 0.88 14.32
C GLN A 22 6.55 0.81 13.24
N HIS A 23 6.46 1.79 12.34
CA HIS A 23 5.55 1.69 11.18
C HIS A 23 5.90 0.50 10.26
N ALA A 24 7.19 0.27 10.02
CA ALA A 24 7.65 -0.84 9.20
C ALA A 24 7.46 -2.22 9.87
N LYS A 25 7.46 -2.29 11.21
CA LYS A 25 7.37 -3.55 11.97
C LYS A 25 5.93 -3.92 12.39
N VAL A 26 5.01 -2.95 12.41
CA VAL A 26 3.63 -3.15 12.92
C VAL A 26 2.62 -3.43 11.81
N MET A 27 2.93 -3.15 10.54
CA MET A 27 2.10 -3.63 9.46
C MET A 27 2.39 -5.11 9.21
N ASP A 28 1.52 -5.99 9.73
CA ASP A 28 1.38 -7.35 9.23
C ASP A 28 0.46 -7.36 8.00
N ILE A 29 0.41 -8.49 7.30
CA ILE A 29 -0.42 -8.64 6.08
C ILE A 29 -1.90 -8.35 6.39
N PRO A 30 -2.51 -8.92 7.46
CA PRO A 30 -3.91 -8.67 7.79
C PRO A 30 -4.22 -7.19 8.06
N LEU A 31 -3.38 -6.50 8.84
CA LEU A 31 -3.59 -5.08 9.15
C LEU A 31 -3.39 -4.21 7.91
N GLY A 32 -2.39 -4.52 7.08
CA GLY A 32 -2.17 -3.84 5.81
C GLY A 32 -3.36 -3.96 4.87
N ALA A 33 -3.87 -5.19 4.68
CA ALA A 33 -5.04 -5.44 3.85
C ALA A 33 -6.28 -4.70 4.39
N PHE A 34 -6.53 -4.81 5.69
CA PHE A 34 -7.66 -4.12 6.34
C PHE A 34 -7.60 -2.60 6.18
N LEU A 35 -6.44 -1.99 6.47
CA LEU A 35 -6.27 -0.53 6.33
C LEU A 35 -6.36 -0.08 4.88
N GLY A 36 -5.88 -0.93 3.94
CA GLY A 36 -6.00 -0.70 2.51
C GLY A 36 -7.44 -0.68 2.03
N GLU A 37 -8.21 -1.71 2.36
CA GLU A 37 -9.63 -1.81 2.02
C GLU A 37 -10.45 -0.70 2.68
N TRP A 38 -10.24 -0.45 3.98
CA TRP A 38 -10.93 0.63 4.68
C TRP A 38 -10.64 2.00 4.05
N SER A 39 -9.37 2.29 3.73
CA SER A 39 -9.00 3.54 3.08
C SER A 39 -9.61 3.67 1.70
N TYR A 40 -9.64 2.57 0.93
CA TYR A 40 -10.26 2.50 -0.39
C TYR A 40 -11.76 2.80 -0.32
N ALA A 41 -12.48 2.15 0.60
CA ALA A 41 -13.92 2.34 0.81
C ALA A 41 -14.30 3.78 1.22
N ASN A 42 -13.37 4.50 1.86
CA ASN A 42 -13.57 5.90 2.25
C ASN A 42 -13.03 6.91 1.22
N GLY A 43 -12.51 6.46 0.07
CA GLY A 43 -11.99 7.34 -0.98
C GLY A 43 -10.63 7.98 -0.65
N PHE A 44 -9.89 7.43 0.33
CA PHE A 44 -8.56 7.90 0.66
C PHE A 44 -7.52 7.21 -0.23
N ASP A 45 -7.43 7.63 -1.50
CA ASP A 45 -6.62 6.96 -2.52
C ASP A 45 -5.12 6.83 -2.14
N PHE A 46 -4.52 7.85 -1.52
CA PHE A 46 -3.11 7.80 -1.13
C PHE A 46 -2.81 6.73 -0.06
N PRO A 47 -3.46 6.73 1.13
CA PRO A 47 -3.24 5.66 2.10
C PRO A 47 -3.73 4.31 1.58
N ALA A 48 -4.82 4.26 0.82
CA ALA A 48 -5.29 3.03 0.20
C ALA A 48 -4.21 2.42 -0.70
N LYS A 49 -3.52 3.23 -1.51
CA LYS A 49 -2.42 2.77 -2.37
C LYS A 49 -1.27 2.20 -1.54
N ILE A 50 -0.85 2.90 -0.48
CA ILE A 50 0.27 2.46 0.37
C ILE A 50 -0.03 1.11 1.02
N PHE A 51 -1.19 0.98 1.66
CA PHE A 51 -1.54 -0.21 2.43
C PHE A 51 -1.84 -1.41 1.52
N ASN A 52 -2.57 -1.20 0.42
CA ASN A 52 -2.85 -2.27 -0.54
C ASN A 52 -1.59 -2.72 -1.29
N ARG A 53 -0.65 -1.82 -1.63
CA ARG A 53 0.65 -2.22 -2.20
C ARG A 53 1.45 -3.05 -1.21
N PHE A 54 1.51 -2.63 0.06
CA PHE A 54 2.21 -3.38 1.09
C PHE A 54 1.66 -4.82 1.25
N ALA A 55 0.34 -4.98 1.34
CA ALA A 55 -0.28 -6.29 1.46
C ALA A 55 -0.18 -7.12 0.16
N CYS A 56 -0.28 -6.47 -1.00
CA CYS A 56 -0.07 -7.11 -2.30
C CYS A 56 1.36 -7.64 -2.46
N ASP A 57 2.38 -6.91 -2.00
CA ASP A 57 3.79 -7.37 -1.98
C ASP A 57 4.00 -8.59 -1.09
N LYS A 58 3.01 -8.90 -0.24
CA LYS A 58 2.93 -10.09 0.62
C LYS A 58 1.91 -11.11 0.13
N ASP A 59 1.57 -11.05 -1.16
CA ASP A 59 0.74 -12.02 -1.87
C ASP A 59 -0.71 -12.10 -1.39
N GLU A 60 -1.23 -10.99 -0.85
CA GLU A 60 -2.66 -10.84 -0.59
C GLU A 60 -3.37 -10.39 -1.88
N ALA A 61 -4.19 -11.28 -2.43
CA ALA A 61 -4.76 -11.12 -3.77
C ALA A 61 -5.76 -9.97 -3.89
N ILE A 62 -6.60 -9.75 -2.86
CA ILE A 62 -7.61 -8.68 -2.88
C ILE A 62 -6.92 -7.32 -2.90
N SER A 63 -5.88 -7.15 -2.08
CA SER A 63 -5.07 -5.94 -2.00
C SER A 63 -4.39 -5.63 -3.34
N CYS A 64 -3.91 -6.65 -4.06
CA CYS A 64 -3.40 -6.45 -5.42
C CYS A 64 -4.49 -5.90 -6.36
N SER A 65 -5.71 -6.43 -6.31
CA SER A 65 -6.84 -5.94 -7.12
C SER A 65 -7.22 -4.50 -6.77
N LEU A 66 -7.30 -4.18 -5.48
CA LEU A 66 -7.63 -2.81 -5.03
C LEU A 66 -6.54 -1.82 -5.41
N ALA A 67 -5.26 -2.20 -5.30
CA ALA A 67 -4.15 -1.39 -5.79
C ALA A 67 -4.26 -1.15 -7.31
N ALA A 68 -4.64 -2.17 -8.09
CA ALA A 68 -4.82 -2.06 -9.53
C ALA A 68 -5.90 -1.03 -9.89
N GLU A 69 -7.02 -1.04 -9.19
CA GLU A 69 -8.12 -0.08 -9.38
C GLU A 69 -7.68 1.35 -9.08
N ILE A 70 -6.87 1.56 -8.04
CA ILE A 70 -6.31 2.88 -7.72
C ILE A 70 -5.37 3.36 -8.84
N GLU A 71 -4.47 2.50 -9.33
CA GLU A 71 -3.56 2.85 -10.43
C GLU A 71 -4.34 3.14 -11.73
N ALA A 72 -5.39 2.38 -12.01
CA ALA A 72 -6.25 2.59 -13.17
C ALA A 72 -6.95 3.96 -13.11
N ARG A 73 -7.49 4.34 -11.94
CA ARG A 73 -8.08 5.68 -11.71
C ARG A 73 -7.06 6.80 -11.89
N ALA A 74 -5.80 6.55 -11.52
CA ALA A 74 -4.70 7.50 -11.70
C ALA A 74 -4.18 7.56 -13.15
N GLY A 75 -4.66 6.70 -14.06
CA GLY A 75 -4.19 6.61 -15.44
C GLY A 75 -2.92 5.78 -15.63
N ASN A 76 -2.45 5.08 -14.60
CA ASN A 76 -1.28 4.22 -14.63
C ASN A 76 -1.65 2.81 -15.12
N ILE A 77 -2.01 2.71 -16.40
CA ILE A 77 -2.61 1.50 -16.98
C ILE A 77 -1.68 0.28 -16.95
N LEU A 78 -0.38 0.48 -17.15
CA LEU A 78 0.61 -0.61 -17.10
C LEU A 78 0.67 -1.21 -15.70
N ASP A 79 0.87 -0.38 -14.68
CA ASP A 79 0.89 -0.80 -13.27
C ASP A 79 -0.42 -1.48 -12.87
N ALA A 80 -1.57 -0.94 -13.30
CA ALA A 80 -2.87 -1.54 -13.05
C ALA A 80 -2.99 -2.93 -13.68
N SER A 81 -2.48 -3.11 -14.90
CA SER A 81 -2.47 -4.40 -15.58
C SER A 81 -1.59 -5.41 -14.86
N GLU A 82 -0.40 -5.02 -14.44
CA GLU A 82 0.53 -5.90 -13.71
C GLU A 82 -0.06 -6.36 -12.37
N LEU A 83 -0.67 -5.45 -11.62
CA LEU A 83 -1.31 -5.76 -10.34
C LEU A 83 -2.54 -6.65 -10.53
N THR A 84 -3.37 -6.39 -11.53
CA THR A 84 -4.52 -7.24 -11.89
C THR A 84 -4.07 -8.65 -12.21
N MET A 85 -3.02 -8.78 -13.04
CA MET A 85 -2.43 -10.07 -13.39
C MET A 85 -1.85 -10.80 -12.18
N LYS A 86 -1.21 -10.08 -11.26
CA LYS A 86 -0.74 -10.65 -10.00
C LYS A 86 -1.91 -11.18 -9.17
N ALA A 87 -2.96 -10.40 -8.97
CA ALA A 87 -4.16 -10.82 -8.23
C ALA A 87 -4.77 -12.11 -8.81
N CYS A 88 -4.88 -12.19 -10.15
CA CYS A 88 -5.32 -13.41 -10.82
C CYS A 88 -4.39 -14.61 -10.56
N SER A 89 -3.07 -14.43 -10.64
CA SER A 89 -2.10 -15.51 -10.36
C SER A 89 -2.14 -16.03 -8.92
N LEU A 90 -2.65 -15.20 -7.98
CA LEU A 90 -2.87 -15.56 -6.58
C LEU A 90 -4.24 -16.21 -6.34
N GLY A 91 -5.02 -16.48 -7.39
CA GLY A 91 -6.30 -17.19 -7.31
C GLY A 91 -7.53 -16.28 -7.19
N LEU A 92 -7.40 -14.96 -7.39
CA LEU A 92 -8.55 -14.07 -7.41
C LEU A 92 -9.23 -14.10 -8.80
N ASP A 93 -10.17 -15.02 -8.97
CA ASP A 93 -10.90 -15.25 -10.24
C ASP A 93 -11.64 -14.01 -10.79
N SER A 94 -12.01 -13.06 -9.92
CA SER A 94 -12.65 -11.81 -10.32
C SER A 94 -11.68 -10.83 -11.00
N ALA A 95 -10.38 -10.96 -10.73
CA ALA A 95 -9.32 -10.17 -11.37
C ALA A 95 -8.79 -10.82 -12.66
N CYS A 96 -9.10 -12.10 -12.90
CA CYS A 96 -8.61 -12.78 -14.09
C CYS A 96 -9.24 -12.23 -15.38
N PRO A 97 -8.42 -11.91 -16.41
CA PRO A 97 -8.94 -11.51 -17.70
C PRO A 97 -9.84 -12.59 -18.28
N THR A 98 -10.92 -12.21 -18.96
CA THR A 98 -11.86 -13.14 -19.60
C THR A 98 -11.17 -14.12 -20.56
N ILE A 99 -10.03 -13.74 -21.14
CA ILE A 99 -9.21 -14.59 -22.01
C ILE A 99 -8.42 -15.68 -21.28
N MET A 100 -8.41 -15.69 -19.95
CA MET A 100 -7.73 -16.69 -19.11
C MET A 100 -8.69 -17.68 -18.43
N LYS A 101 -10.01 -17.55 -18.65
CA LYS A 101 -11.03 -18.48 -18.16
C LYS A 101 -11.31 -19.61 -19.14
#